data_AF-A0A661Z0H5-F1
#
_entry.id   AF-A0A661Z0H5-F1
#
_cell.length_a   1.000
_cell.length_b   1.000
_cell.length_c   1.000
_cell.angle_alpha   90.00
_cell.angle_beta   90.00
_cell.angle_gamma   90.00
#
_symmetry.space_group_name_H-M   'P 1'
#
loop_
_entity.id
_entity.type
_entity.pdbx_description
1 polymer ?
#
loop_
_entity_poly.entity_id
_entity_poly.type
_entity_poly.pdbx_seq_one_letter_code
_entity_poly.pdbx_strand_id
1 'polypeptide(L)'
;MAQKETKIQTFKKHIKEISKGAELISGIYNYCDRWCEHCTMAKHCSIYYLEQSEIDNNEDSKNGIDRISDIFSLTMEMMQEMSSDLGIDFNDIGDFNIPEHIPNKTEKLAINYGKEVMLWLSTENEFFNKYSENMLLINEEEALKIGDQLEIISWYSSVI
;
A
#
# COMPACT_ATOMS: atom_id res chain seq x y z
N MET A 1 17.34 -37.06 9.69
CA MET A 1 16.39 -36.31 10.54
C MET A 1 16.13 -34.99 9.84
N ALA A 2 14.97 -34.84 9.18
CA ALA A 2 14.62 -33.59 8.51
C ALA A 2 14.38 -32.53 9.59
N GLN A 3 15.13 -31.43 9.53
CA GLN A 3 14.93 -30.27 10.41
C GLN A 3 13.52 -29.74 10.18
N LYS A 4 12.71 -29.66 11.24
CA LYS A 4 11.36 -29.11 11.16
C LYS A 4 11.50 -27.62 10.81
N GLU A 5 11.06 -27.23 9.62
CA GLU A 5 11.16 -25.87 9.10
C GLU A 5 10.35 -24.92 10.01
N THR A 6 10.94 -23.79 10.40
CA THR A 6 10.25 -22.81 11.26
C THR A 6 9.23 -22.03 10.43
N LYS A 7 8.18 -21.52 11.08
CA LYS A 7 7.14 -20.68 10.43
C LYS A 7 7.75 -19.54 9.61
N ILE A 8 8.80 -18.90 10.13
CA ILE A 8 9.53 -17.81 9.47
C ILE A 8 10.22 -18.29 8.18
N GLN A 9 10.86 -19.46 8.18
CA GLN A 9 11.53 -19.99 6.99
C GLN A 9 10.54 -20.40 5.90
N THR A 10 9.41 -21.01 6.29
CA THR A 10 8.31 -21.30 5.36
C THR A 10 7.79 -20.02 4.72
N PHE A 11 7.55 -18.97 5.51
CA PHE A 11 7.07 -17.68 5.01
C PHE A 11 8.09 -16.99 4.09
N LYS A 12 9.37 -17.02 4.46
CA LYS A 12 10.49 -16.52 3.64
C LYS A 12 10.55 -17.17 2.27
N LYS A 13 10.44 -18.50 2.22
CA LYS A 13 10.43 -19.27 0.97
C LYS A 13 9.25 -18.85 0.10
N HIS A 14 8.09 -18.69 0.71
CA HIS A 14 6.88 -18.28 -0.01
C HIS A 14 7.00 -16.88 -0.63
N ILE A 15 7.53 -15.89 0.10
CA ILE A 15 7.81 -14.55 -0.46
C ILE A 15 8.79 -14.65 -1.64
N LYS A 16 9.84 -15.47 -1.52
CA LYS A 16 10.81 -15.71 -2.61
C LYS A 16 10.21 -16.46 -3.81
N GLU A 17 9.11 -17.19 -3.64
CA GLU A 17 8.38 -17.84 -4.73
C GLU A 17 7.44 -16.85 -5.43
N ILE A 18 6.67 -16.06 -4.67
CA ILE A 18 5.82 -15.00 -5.23
C ILE A 18 6.66 -14.04 -6.07
N SER A 19 7.82 -13.58 -5.55
CA SER A 19 8.66 -12.59 -6.22
C SER A 19 9.21 -13.01 -7.59
N LYS A 20 9.11 -14.30 -7.94
CA LYS A 20 9.51 -14.84 -9.27
C LYS A 20 8.39 -14.76 -10.30
N GLY A 21 7.20 -14.29 -9.94
CA GLY A 21 6.07 -14.15 -10.85
C GLY A 21 6.41 -13.22 -12.02
N ALA A 22 6.22 -13.70 -13.26
CA ALA A 22 6.57 -12.97 -14.48
C ALA A 22 5.77 -11.66 -14.67
N GLU A 23 4.59 -11.57 -14.07
CA GLU A 23 3.75 -10.36 -14.09
C GLU A 23 4.20 -9.32 -13.03
N LEU A 24 5.09 -9.67 -12.10
CA LEU A 24 5.51 -8.73 -11.06
C LEU A 24 6.60 -7.78 -11.56
N ILE A 25 6.48 -6.50 -11.20
CA ILE A 25 7.50 -5.49 -11.50
C ILE A 25 8.45 -5.38 -10.31
N SER A 26 9.74 -5.57 -10.56
CA SER A 26 10.78 -5.48 -9.53
C SER A 26 10.75 -4.11 -8.85
N GLY A 27 10.78 -4.12 -7.51
CA GLY A 27 10.75 -2.90 -6.69
C GLY A 27 9.37 -2.30 -6.47
N ILE A 28 8.30 -2.82 -7.09
CA ILE A 28 6.93 -2.37 -6.85
C ILE A 28 6.13 -3.51 -6.20
N TYR A 29 5.84 -3.34 -4.91
CA TYR A 29 5.20 -4.40 -4.10
C TYR A 29 3.68 -4.19 -3.97
N ASN A 30 3.21 -2.94 -3.99
CA ASN A 30 1.81 -2.55 -3.90
C ASN A 30 1.43 -1.53 -4.99
N TYR A 31 0.18 -1.60 -5.48
CA TYR A 31 -0.35 -0.70 -6.52
C TYR A 31 -1.60 0.07 -6.10
N CYS A 32 -2.13 -0.22 -4.92
CA CYS A 32 -3.29 0.44 -4.35
C CYS A 32 -3.14 0.47 -2.83
N ASP A 33 -3.99 1.26 -2.18
CA ASP A 33 -4.12 1.31 -0.72
C ASP A 33 -4.93 0.12 -0.18
N ARG A 34 -4.64 -1.08 -0.72
CA ARG A 34 -5.31 -2.36 -0.44
C ARG A 34 -6.81 -2.39 -0.76
N TRP A 35 -7.27 -1.54 -1.67
CA TRP A 35 -8.58 -1.66 -2.34
C TRP A 35 -8.48 -2.58 -3.55
N CYS A 36 -8.11 -3.83 -3.28
CA CYS A 36 -7.75 -4.81 -4.31
C CYS A 36 -8.92 -5.11 -5.26
N GLU A 37 -10.16 -5.03 -4.79
CA GLU A 37 -11.41 -5.18 -5.55
C GLU A 37 -11.58 -4.12 -6.64
N HIS A 38 -10.97 -2.95 -6.48
CA HIS A 38 -10.99 -1.87 -7.47
C HIS A 38 -9.67 -1.77 -8.26
N CYS A 39 -8.66 -2.56 -7.91
CA CYS A 39 -7.32 -2.44 -8.47
C CYS A 39 -7.16 -3.19 -9.80
N THR A 40 -7.12 -2.44 -10.90
CA THR A 40 -6.84 -2.98 -12.24
C THR A 40 -5.43 -3.56 -12.40
N MET A 41 -4.55 -3.28 -11.44
CA MET A 41 -3.15 -3.69 -11.41
C MET A 41 -2.90 -4.84 -10.41
N ALA A 42 -3.95 -5.46 -9.84
CA ALA A 42 -3.80 -6.51 -8.83
C ALA A 42 -2.89 -7.68 -9.28
N LYS A 43 -2.94 -8.05 -10.56
CA LYS A 43 -2.09 -9.10 -11.15
C LYS A 43 -0.58 -8.78 -11.13
N HIS A 44 -0.21 -7.52 -10.92
CA HIS A 44 1.17 -7.06 -10.81
C HIS A 44 1.61 -6.86 -9.35
N CYS A 45 0.71 -7.04 -8.38
CA CYS A 45 0.90 -6.70 -6.98
C CYS A 45 1.35 -7.92 -6.16
N SER A 46 2.59 -7.94 -5.68
CA SER A 46 3.09 -9.05 -4.85
C SER A 46 2.35 -9.15 -3.52
N ILE A 47 1.93 -8.02 -2.94
CA ILE A 47 1.14 -8.00 -1.70
C ILE A 47 -0.22 -8.66 -1.91
N TYR A 48 -0.88 -8.42 -3.05
CA TYR A 48 -2.13 -9.09 -3.37
C TYR A 48 -1.97 -10.62 -3.39
N TYR A 49 -0.93 -11.13 -4.06
CA TYR A 49 -0.66 -12.58 -4.07
C TYR A 49 -0.31 -13.14 -2.69
N LEU A 50 0.37 -12.36 -1.85
CA LEU A 50 0.69 -12.75 -0.48
C LEU A 50 -0.57 -12.87 0.37
N GLU A 51 -1.49 -11.91 0.28
CA GLU A 51 -2.76 -11.91 1.02
C GLU A 51 -3.73 -13.02 0.54
N GLN A 52 -3.69 -13.37 -0.75
CA GLN A 52 -4.45 -14.51 -1.27
C GLN A 52 -3.89 -15.87 -0.84
N SER A 53 -2.66 -15.92 -0.31
CA SER A 53 -2.04 -17.17 0.12
C SER A 53 -2.60 -17.64 1.47
N GLU A 54 -2.88 -18.94 1.59
CA GLU A 54 -3.37 -19.55 2.83
C GLU A 54 -2.35 -19.49 3.98
N ILE A 55 -1.07 -19.23 3.69
CA ILE A 55 -0.02 -19.05 4.70
C ILE A 55 -0.33 -17.84 5.59
N ASP A 56 -0.97 -16.82 5.03
CA ASP A 56 -1.33 -15.58 5.72
C ASP A 56 -2.70 -15.64 6.44
N ASN A 57 -3.47 -16.72 6.20
CA ASN A 57 -4.82 -16.97 6.76
C ASN A 57 -4.81 -17.96 7.94
N ASN A 58 -3.64 -18.36 8.46
CA ASN A 58 -3.58 -19.18 9.66
C ASN A 58 -4.17 -18.42 10.87
N GLU A 59 -5.38 -18.80 11.27
CA GLU A 59 -6.14 -18.34 12.44
C GLU A 59 -5.39 -18.48 13.78
N ASP A 60 -4.24 -19.16 13.79
CA ASP A 60 -3.42 -19.39 14.97
C ASP A 60 -2.66 -18.15 15.48
N SER A 61 -2.58 -17.04 14.72
CA SER A 61 -2.13 -15.76 15.29
C SER A 61 -3.26 -15.08 16.04
N LYS A 62 -3.55 -15.57 17.26
CA LYS A 62 -4.58 -14.98 18.14
C LYS A 62 -4.32 -13.52 18.52
N ASN A 63 -3.14 -12.96 18.21
CA ASN A 63 -2.82 -11.54 18.38
C ASN A 63 -2.14 -10.98 17.11
N GLY A 64 -2.69 -9.92 16.52
CA GLY A 64 -2.06 -9.23 15.38
C GLY A 64 -0.65 -8.68 15.66
N ILE A 65 -0.31 -8.46 16.94
CA ILE A 65 1.03 -8.03 17.38
C ILE A 65 2.10 -9.10 17.10
N ASP A 66 1.78 -10.38 17.35
CA ASP A 66 2.73 -11.48 17.14
C ASP A 66 3.05 -11.61 15.64
N ARG A 67 2.05 -11.41 14.77
CA ARG A 67 2.24 -11.37 13.32
C ARG A 67 3.12 -10.21 12.88
N ILE A 68 2.92 -9.02 13.44
CA ILE A 68 3.76 -7.86 13.16
C ILE A 68 5.22 -8.17 13.55
N SER A 69 5.44 -8.76 14.73
CA SER A 69 6.76 -9.18 15.20
C SER A 69 7.41 -10.20 14.27
N ASP A 70 6.67 -11.20 13.80
CA ASP A 70 7.15 -12.20 12.84
C ASP A 70 7.61 -11.55 11.52
N ILE A 71 6.81 -10.61 10.98
CA ILE A 71 7.12 -9.89 9.73
C ILE A 71 8.38 -9.04 9.88
N PHE A 72 8.52 -8.30 10.97
CA PHE A 72 9.73 -7.50 11.23
C PHE A 72 10.96 -8.39 11.37
N SER A 73 10.85 -9.51 12.08
CA SER A 73 11.95 -10.47 12.26
C SER A 73 12.41 -11.03 10.91
N LEU A 74 11.46 -11.45 10.06
CA LEU A 74 11.78 -11.93 8.70
C LEU A 74 12.41 -10.82 7.84
N THR A 75 11.88 -9.60 7.91
CA THR A 75 12.40 -8.46 7.14
C THR A 75 13.86 -8.20 7.50
N MET A 76 14.19 -8.18 8.80
CA MET A 76 15.56 -8.02 9.27
C MET A 76 16.47 -9.15 8.80
N GLU A 77 16.02 -10.39 8.85
CA GLU A 77 16.79 -11.54 8.34
C GLU A 77 17.09 -11.40 6.83
N MET A 78 16.09 -11.02 6.03
CA MET A 78 16.27 -10.81 4.59
C MET A 78 17.20 -9.62 4.28
N MET A 79 17.12 -8.55 5.07
CA MET A 79 18.01 -7.40 4.93
C MET A 79 19.47 -7.76 5.26
N GLN A 80 19.70 -8.56 6.31
CA GLN A 80 21.04 -9.04 6.68
C GLN A 80 21.65 -9.99 5.64
N GLU A 81 20.84 -10.86 5.03
CA GLU A 81 21.29 -11.67 3.88
C GLU A 81 21.72 -10.78 2.72
N MET A 82 20.86 -9.82 2.35
CA MET A 82 21.14 -8.91 1.24
C MET A 82 22.36 -8.03 1.50
N SER A 83 22.55 -7.55 2.74
CA SER A 83 23.73 -6.76 3.09
C SER A 83 25.01 -7.60 2.99
N SER A 84 24.97 -8.86 3.43
CA SER A 84 26.08 -9.80 3.32
C SER A 84 26.42 -10.08 1.85
N ASP A 85 25.41 -10.33 1.02
CA ASP A 85 25.58 -10.58 -0.43
C ASP A 85 26.17 -9.38 -1.17
N LEU A 86 25.81 -8.16 -0.74
CA LEU A 86 26.29 -6.89 -1.32
C LEU A 86 27.60 -6.39 -0.68
N GLY A 87 28.08 -7.03 0.38
CA GLY A 87 29.26 -6.56 1.14
C GLY A 87 29.04 -5.23 1.87
N ILE A 88 27.79 -4.94 2.28
CA ILE A 88 27.40 -3.73 3.01
C ILE A 88 27.38 -4.02 4.51
N ASP A 89 28.06 -3.19 5.31
CA ASP A 89 27.96 -3.22 6.77
C ASP A 89 26.96 -2.18 7.27
N PHE A 90 25.88 -2.62 7.92
CA PHE A 90 24.87 -1.75 8.51
C PHE A 90 25.36 -0.98 9.74
N ASN A 91 26.51 -1.33 10.31
CA ASN A 91 27.08 -0.57 11.43
C ASN A 91 28.05 0.53 10.96
N ASP A 92 28.43 0.52 9.68
CA ASP A 92 29.30 1.53 9.06
C ASP A 92 28.48 2.58 8.31
N ILE A 93 27.48 3.14 9.00
CA ILE A 93 26.66 4.24 8.47
C ILE A 93 27.26 5.53 9.04
N GLY A 94 28.05 6.24 8.23
CA GLY A 94 28.60 7.53 8.62
C GLY A 94 27.50 8.58 8.89
N ASP A 95 27.89 9.74 9.43
CA ASP A 95 26.97 10.86 9.62
C ASP A 95 26.50 11.39 8.25
N PHE A 96 25.26 11.09 7.89
CA PHE A 96 24.60 11.66 6.72
C PHE A 96 23.81 12.91 7.12
N ASN A 97 24.19 14.06 6.55
CA ASN A 97 23.39 15.27 6.66
C ASN A 97 22.29 15.21 5.59
N ILE A 98 21.04 15.06 6.01
CA ILE A 98 19.88 15.11 5.11
C ILE A 98 19.76 16.57 4.63
N PRO A 99 19.94 16.85 3.33
CA PRO A 99 19.79 18.20 2.83
C PRO A 99 18.40 18.74 3.16
N GLU A 100 18.32 20.03 3.48
CA GLU A 100 17.03 20.69 3.59
C GLU A 100 16.26 20.53 2.26
N HIS A 101 15.04 20.01 2.35
CA HIS A 101 14.21 19.81 1.17
C HIS A 101 13.80 21.15 0.58
N ILE A 102 14.13 21.39 -0.69
CA ILE A 102 13.75 22.59 -1.42
C ILE A 102 12.66 22.22 -2.42
N PRO A 103 11.40 22.65 -2.20
CA PRO A 103 10.31 22.29 -3.09
C PRO A 103 10.55 22.76 -4.51
N ASN A 104 10.48 21.83 -5.46
CA ASN A 104 10.60 22.16 -6.88
C ASN A 104 9.31 22.80 -7.41
N LYS A 105 9.32 23.25 -8.67
CA LYS A 105 8.15 23.89 -9.30
C LYS A 105 6.93 22.97 -9.31
N THR A 106 7.11 21.70 -9.65
CA THR A 106 6.04 20.71 -9.74
C THR A 106 5.39 20.49 -8.38
N GLU A 107 6.20 20.38 -7.33
CA GLU A 107 5.72 20.22 -5.96
C GLU A 107 4.88 21.41 -5.49
N LYS A 108 5.36 22.64 -5.73
CA LYS A 108 4.59 23.86 -5.41
C LYS A 108 3.24 23.90 -6.13
N LEU A 109 3.22 23.50 -7.41
CA LEU A 109 2.00 23.42 -8.19
C LEU A 109 1.06 22.33 -7.66
N ALA A 110 1.60 21.16 -7.30
CA ALA A 110 0.82 20.06 -6.74
C ALA A 110 0.16 20.44 -5.40
N ILE A 111 0.91 21.12 -4.52
CA ILE A 111 0.38 21.64 -3.24
C ILE A 111 -0.75 22.64 -3.49
N ASN A 112 -0.56 23.60 -4.41
CA ASN A 112 -1.59 24.58 -4.72
C ASN A 112 -2.85 23.92 -5.31
N TYR A 113 -2.67 22.98 -6.24
CA TYR A 113 -3.79 22.21 -6.78
C TYR A 113 -4.56 21.47 -5.69
N GLY A 114 -3.86 20.80 -4.76
CA GLY A 114 -4.49 20.14 -3.62
C GLY A 114 -5.37 21.07 -2.79
N LYS A 115 -4.86 22.28 -2.48
CA LYS A 115 -5.63 23.30 -1.75
C LYS A 115 -6.84 23.80 -2.52
N GLU A 116 -6.72 24.02 -3.82
CA GLU A 116 -7.83 24.44 -4.66
C GLU A 116 -8.92 23.36 -4.74
N VAL A 117 -8.53 22.09 -4.88
CA VAL A 117 -9.47 20.96 -4.88
C VAL A 117 -10.18 20.83 -3.53
N MET A 118 -9.45 20.92 -2.41
CA MET A 118 -10.03 20.86 -1.07
C MET A 118 -11.06 21.99 -0.87
N LEU A 119 -10.71 23.22 -1.26
CA LEU A 119 -11.62 24.36 -1.18
C LEU A 119 -12.88 24.13 -2.04
N TRP A 120 -12.70 23.67 -3.28
CA TRP A 120 -13.80 23.39 -4.19
C TRP A 120 -14.75 22.31 -3.63
N LEU A 121 -14.21 21.17 -3.17
CA LEU A 121 -15.01 20.10 -2.55
C LEU A 121 -15.79 20.60 -1.33
N SER A 122 -15.16 21.40 -0.47
CA SER A 122 -15.82 21.96 0.71
C SER A 122 -16.95 22.93 0.34
N THR A 123 -16.79 23.69 -0.75
CA THR A 123 -17.78 24.68 -1.21
C THR A 123 -18.95 24.01 -1.90
N GLU A 124 -18.69 22.97 -2.71
CA GLU A 124 -19.70 22.28 -3.51
C GLU A 124 -20.33 21.07 -2.80
N ASN A 125 -19.99 20.82 -1.55
CA ASN A 125 -20.48 19.65 -0.80
C ASN A 125 -22.02 19.55 -0.79
N GLU A 126 -22.72 20.68 -0.63
CA GLU A 126 -24.19 20.71 -0.64
C GLU A 126 -24.76 20.32 -2.02
N PHE A 127 -24.11 20.76 -3.10
CA PHE A 127 -24.49 20.38 -4.46
C PHE A 127 -24.36 18.86 -4.65
N PHE A 128 -23.23 18.27 -4.25
CA PHE A 128 -22.99 16.84 -4.39
C PHE A 128 -23.96 15.99 -3.59
N ASN A 129 -24.24 16.36 -2.34
CA ASN A 129 -25.21 15.64 -1.50
C ASN A 129 -26.60 15.66 -2.14
N LYS A 130 -27.06 16.85 -2.57
CA LYS A 130 -28.37 16.99 -3.22
C LYS A 130 -28.43 16.26 -4.56
N TYR A 131 -27.35 16.27 -5.33
CA TYR A 131 -27.28 15.55 -6.60
C TYR A 131 -27.38 14.03 -6.38
N SER A 132 -26.65 13.49 -5.40
CA SER A 132 -26.69 12.08 -5.02
C SER A 132 -28.09 11.64 -4.56
N GLU A 133 -28.72 12.40 -3.66
CA GLU A 133 -30.09 12.15 -3.20
C GLU A 133 -31.10 12.08 -4.35
N ASN A 134 -31.00 13.00 -5.32
CA ASN A 134 -31.88 12.99 -6.48
C ASN A 134 -31.59 11.82 -7.42
N MET A 135 -30.32 11.43 -7.60
CA MET A 135 -29.96 10.32 -8.47
C MET A 135 -30.36 8.96 -7.90
N LEU A 136 -30.37 8.78 -6.58
CA LEU A 136 -30.90 7.57 -5.94
C LEU A 136 -32.36 7.28 -6.34
N LEU A 137 -33.14 8.32 -6.67
CA LEU A 137 -34.53 8.18 -7.11
C LEU A 137 -34.67 7.78 -8.59
N ILE A 138 -33.60 7.90 -9.38
CA ILE A 138 -33.60 7.72 -10.84
C ILE A 138 -32.83 6.45 -11.23
N ASN A 139 -31.60 6.32 -10.72
CA ASN A 139 -30.69 5.22 -11.01
C ASN A 139 -29.75 5.00 -9.81
N GLU A 140 -30.11 4.04 -8.97
CA GLU A 140 -29.36 3.68 -7.76
C GLU A 140 -27.91 3.29 -8.06
N GLU A 141 -27.68 2.49 -9.11
CA GLU A 141 -26.33 2.02 -9.49
C GLU A 141 -25.41 3.20 -9.84
N GLU A 142 -25.91 4.16 -10.61
CA GLU A 142 -25.14 5.33 -11.03
C GLU A 142 -24.96 6.33 -9.88
N ALA A 143 -25.94 6.46 -8.99
CA ALA A 143 -25.82 7.26 -7.78
C ALA A 143 -24.71 6.73 -6.84
N LEU A 144 -24.69 5.41 -6.61
CA LEU A 144 -23.66 4.75 -5.80
C LEU A 144 -22.27 4.95 -6.39
N LYS A 145 -22.12 4.75 -7.71
CA LYS A 145 -20.84 4.96 -8.40
C LYS A 145 -20.30 6.39 -8.26
N ILE A 146 -21.18 7.39 -8.30
CA ILE A 146 -20.79 8.79 -8.11
C ILE A 146 -20.40 9.06 -6.66
N GLY A 147 -21.16 8.50 -5.70
CA GLY A 147 -20.82 8.55 -4.28
C GLY A 147 -19.42 8.00 -4.00
N ASP A 148 -19.13 6.78 -4.50
CA ASP A 148 -17.81 6.14 -4.36
C ASP A 148 -16.70 7.00 -4.96
N GLN A 149 -16.92 7.58 -6.15
CA GLN A 149 -15.93 8.45 -6.80
C GLN A 149 -15.66 9.72 -6.00
N LEU A 150 -16.70 10.36 -5.46
CA LEU A 150 -16.55 11.56 -4.64
C LEU A 150 -15.83 11.25 -3.33
N GLU A 151 -16.16 10.12 -2.71
CA GLU A 151 -15.45 9.63 -1.54
C GLU A 151 -13.97 9.50 -1.88
N ILE A 152 -13.59 8.72 -2.90
CA ILE A 152 -12.20 8.52 -3.32
C ILE A 152 -11.47 9.85 -3.53
N ILE A 153 -12.08 10.80 -4.24
CA ILE A 153 -11.48 12.13 -4.47
C ILE A 153 -11.25 12.86 -3.14
N SER A 154 -12.20 12.75 -2.19
CA SER A 154 -12.09 13.38 -0.88
C SER A 154 -10.90 12.83 -0.06
N TRP A 155 -10.67 11.51 -0.07
CA TRP A 155 -9.56 10.86 0.63
C TRP A 155 -8.22 11.44 0.16
N TYR A 156 -8.01 11.58 -1.15
CA TYR A 156 -6.75 12.10 -1.69
C TYR A 156 -6.63 13.63 -1.65
N SER A 157 -7.73 14.35 -1.50
CA SER A 157 -7.71 15.82 -1.31
C SER A 157 -7.35 16.25 0.12
N SER A 158 -7.53 15.37 1.11
CA SER A 158 -7.35 15.66 2.54
C SER A 158 -5.92 15.48 3.05
N VAL A 159 -5.02 14.96 2.21
CA VAL A 159 -3.65 14.55 2.57
C VAL A 159 -2.59 15.61 2.19
N ILE A 160 -3.02 16.75 1.65
CA ILE A 160 -2.17 17.89 1.23
C ILE A 160 -2.35 19.07 2.19
#